data_AF-A0A914HBD7-F1
#
_entry.id   AF-A0A914HBD7-F1
#
_cell.length_a   1.000
_cell.length_b   1.000
_cell.length_c   1.000
_cell.angle_alpha   90.00
_cell.angle_beta   90.00
_cell.angle_gamma   90.00
#
_symmetry.space_group_name_H-M   'P 1'
#
loop_
_entity.id
_entity.type
_entity.pdbx_description
1 polymer ?
#
loop_
_entity_poly.entity_id
_entity_poly.type
_entity_poly.pdbx_seq_one_letter_code
_entity_poly.pdbx_strand_id
1 'polypeptide(L)'
;MPGYGADCGGLLELTDAWTHIASPNYPEQFREGQECSWLLVAPAKQRVQLNFFGEFEMYCKVRHSLCMDYVEIRNSTDFANTGMRYCCNGTPEAPVLSDTRDMLVLFRSFYRGGRGFQARARAIGAADGQPGDWSEWSACSASCGACGVRRRVRECVPRGDAVCLTELSQTEVCARQPCASLCARTVSEEAPCEGLLSLLKGLRCRTERTRMEPCRRMCCAGYTLRRAADESEEEGEEDSADGATEREEICAK
;
A
#
# COMPACT_ATOMS: atom_id res chain seq x y z
N MET A 1 -27.73 -7.16 -15.27
CA MET A 1 -29.16 -7.19 -15.63
C MET A 1 -29.91 -6.41 -14.58
N PRO A 2 -30.58 -5.29 -14.89
CA PRO A 2 -31.45 -4.65 -13.91
C PRO A 2 -32.56 -5.65 -13.53
N GLY A 3 -32.81 -5.82 -12.23
CA GLY A 3 -33.88 -6.68 -11.74
C GLY A 3 -35.24 -6.23 -12.27
N TYR A 4 -36.19 -7.15 -12.41
CA TYR A 4 -37.55 -6.82 -12.83
C TYR A 4 -38.17 -5.84 -11.81
N GLY A 5 -38.36 -4.57 -12.21
CA GLY A 5 -38.83 -3.48 -11.34
C GLY A 5 -37.74 -2.52 -10.80
N ALA A 6 -36.50 -2.59 -11.30
CA ALA A 6 -35.43 -1.69 -10.85
C ALA A 6 -35.51 -0.31 -11.51
N ASP A 7 -35.71 0.75 -10.71
CA ASP A 7 -35.67 2.16 -11.12
C ASP A 7 -34.25 2.68 -11.43
N CYS A 8 -33.23 1.82 -11.37
CA CYS A 8 -31.82 2.17 -11.47
C CYS A 8 -30.92 0.94 -11.74
N GLY A 9 -29.65 1.17 -12.08
CA GLY A 9 -28.67 0.12 -12.37
C GLY A 9 -28.60 -0.24 -13.86
N GLY A 10 -27.86 -1.29 -14.17
CA GLY A 10 -27.68 -1.79 -15.54
C GLY A 10 -26.21 -1.94 -15.95
N LEU A 11 -26.02 -2.30 -17.21
CA LEU A 11 -24.71 -2.30 -17.87
C LEU A 11 -24.55 -0.93 -18.57
N LEU A 12 -23.47 -0.22 -18.26
CA LEU A 12 -23.13 1.06 -18.87
C LEU A 12 -21.78 0.93 -19.57
N GLU A 13 -21.81 0.88 -20.89
CA GLU A 13 -20.63 0.96 -21.74
C GLU A 13 -20.14 2.43 -21.76
N LEU A 14 -18.91 2.66 -21.32
CA LEU A 14 -18.36 3.99 -21.15
C LEU A 14 -17.54 4.43 -22.36
N THR A 15 -17.49 5.74 -22.56
CA THR A 15 -16.58 6.45 -23.46
C THR A 15 -15.73 7.43 -22.65
N ASP A 16 -14.88 8.22 -23.30
CA ASP A 16 -14.17 9.35 -22.68
C ASP A 16 -15.12 10.47 -22.19
N ALA A 17 -16.35 10.53 -22.71
CA ALA A 17 -17.41 11.40 -22.21
C ALA A 17 -17.97 10.96 -20.85
N TRP A 18 -18.36 11.95 -20.02
CA TRP A 18 -18.95 11.73 -18.70
C TRP A 18 -20.37 11.15 -18.80
N THR A 19 -20.54 9.96 -18.22
CA THR A 19 -21.82 9.29 -17.99
C THR A 19 -22.23 9.48 -16.53
N HIS A 20 -23.48 9.86 -16.28
CA HIS A 20 -23.96 10.18 -14.94
C HIS A 20 -24.78 9.03 -14.35
N ILE A 21 -24.57 8.75 -13.07
CA ILE A 21 -25.38 7.83 -12.26
C ILE A 21 -25.75 8.51 -10.93
N ALA A 22 -26.90 8.14 -10.38
CA ALA A 22 -27.37 8.71 -9.13
C ALA A 22 -28.23 7.70 -8.36
N SER A 23 -28.39 7.92 -7.06
CA SER A 23 -29.46 7.26 -6.31
C SER A 23 -30.83 7.66 -6.89
N PRO A 24 -31.84 6.77 -6.84
CA PRO A 24 -33.18 7.10 -7.31
C PRO A 24 -33.73 8.37 -6.65
N ASN A 25 -34.40 9.20 -7.44
CA ASN A 25 -35.02 10.49 -7.06
C ASN A 25 -34.06 11.65 -6.74
N TYR A 26 -32.73 11.47 -6.76
CA TYR A 26 -31.81 12.58 -6.48
C TYR A 26 -32.14 13.81 -7.36
N PRO A 27 -32.19 15.05 -6.82
CA PRO A 27 -31.73 15.49 -5.48
C PRO A 27 -32.73 15.27 -4.34
N GLU A 28 -33.92 14.74 -4.63
CA GLU A 28 -34.86 14.31 -3.61
C GLU A 28 -34.40 13.02 -2.94
N GLN A 29 -35.00 12.73 -1.78
CA GLN A 29 -34.60 11.59 -0.97
C GLN A 29 -34.89 10.25 -1.66
N PHE A 30 -33.92 9.33 -1.60
CA PHE A 30 -34.14 7.93 -1.97
C PHE A 30 -35.05 7.25 -0.96
N ARG A 31 -35.65 6.11 -1.33
CA ARG A 31 -36.54 5.32 -0.45
C ARG A 31 -35.79 4.16 0.20
N GLU A 32 -36.29 3.68 1.33
CA GLU A 32 -35.79 2.47 1.96
C GLU A 32 -35.97 1.22 1.07
N GLY A 33 -35.07 0.25 1.21
CA GLY A 33 -35.13 -1.02 0.47
C GLY A 33 -34.70 -0.92 -1.00
N GLN A 34 -34.13 0.21 -1.43
CA GLN A 34 -33.66 0.38 -2.81
C GLN A 34 -32.29 -0.26 -3.03
N GLU A 35 -32.18 -0.99 -4.14
CA GLU A 35 -30.97 -1.67 -4.56
C GLU A 35 -30.65 -1.36 -6.03
N CYS A 36 -29.54 -0.66 -6.28
CA CYS A 36 -29.06 -0.41 -7.64
C CYS A 36 -27.72 -1.11 -7.86
N SER A 37 -27.47 -1.57 -9.07
CA SER A 37 -26.19 -2.17 -9.45
C SER A 37 -25.81 -1.74 -10.86
N TRP A 38 -24.76 -0.95 -10.97
CA TRP A 38 -24.21 -0.50 -12.24
C TRP A 38 -22.90 -1.22 -12.52
N LEU A 39 -22.86 -1.97 -13.62
CA LEU A 39 -21.61 -2.48 -14.17
C LEU A 39 -21.13 -1.48 -15.22
N LEU A 40 -20.05 -0.78 -14.90
CA LEU A 40 -19.41 0.18 -15.78
C LEU A 40 -18.32 -0.53 -16.56
N VAL A 41 -18.36 -0.46 -17.88
CA VAL A 41 -17.41 -1.16 -18.77
C VAL A 41 -16.72 -0.16 -19.66
N ALA A 42 -15.41 -0.03 -19.52
CA ALA A 42 -14.56 0.76 -20.39
C ALA A 42 -14.15 -0.03 -21.64
N PRO A 43 -13.79 0.65 -22.74
CA PRO A 43 -13.22 0.01 -23.92
C PRO A 43 -11.95 -0.77 -23.61
N ALA A 44 -11.56 -1.67 -24.51
CA ALA A 44 -10.35 -2.47 -24.35
C ALA A 44 -9.12 -1.58 -24.08
N LYS A 45 -8.30 -1.99 -23.09
CA LYS A 45 -7.09 -1.28 -22.63
C LYS A 45 -7.33 0.07 -21.95
N GLN A 46 -8.58 0.40 -21.59
CA GLN A 46 -8.92 1.56 -20.77
C GLN A 46 -9.39 1.11 -19.38
N ARG A 47 -9.46 2.07 -18.47
CA ARG A 47 -9.90 1.91 -17.07
C ARG A 47 -11.09 2.85 -16.84
N VAL A 48 -11.89 2.56 -15.82
CA VAL A 48 -13.01 3.39 -15.39
C VAL A 48 -12.50 4.39 -14.36
N GLN A 49 -12.78 5.67 -14.61
CA GLN A 49 -12.69 6.72 -13.61
C GLN A 49 -14.10 7.06 -13.11
N LEU A 50 -14.30 7.09 -11.80
CA LEU A 50 -15.54 7.52 -11.17
C LEU A 50 -15.28 8.67 -10.19
N ASN A 51 -16.12 9.71 -10.29
CA ASN A 51 -16.08 10.87 -9.41
C ASN A 51 -17.45 11.07 -8.78
N PHE A 52 -17.50 11.20 -7.44
CA PHE A 52 -18.67 11.74 -6.77
C PHE A 52 -18.71 13.26 -6.93
N PHE A 53 -19.91 13.82 -7.04
CA PHE A 53 -20.12 15.26 -7.09
C PHE A 53 -21.50 15.60 -6.52
N GLY A 54 -21.73 16.88 -6.22
CA GLY A 54 -22.96 17.30 -5.55
C GLY A 54 -22.95 16.90 -4.07
N GLU A 55 -24.13 16.82 -3.47
CA GLU A 55 -24.29 16.43 -2.07
C GLU A 55 -24.28 14.91 -1.95
N PHE A 56 -23.61 14.42 -0.90
CA PHE A 56 -23.52 13.01 -0.57
C PHE A 56 -24.04 12.80 0.85
N GLU A 57 -25.11 12.02 0.99
CA GLU A 57 -25.74 11.75 2.27
C GLU A 57 -26.39 10.36 2.30
N MET A 58 -25.75 9.46 3.06
CA MET A 58 -26.25 8.10 3.34
C MET A 58 -26.30 7.87 4.85
N TYR A 59 -27.28 7.11 5.33
CA TYR A 59 -27.41 6.85 6.76
C TYR A 59 -26.29 5.96 7.31
N CYS A 60 -25.65 6.42 8.38
CA CYS A 60 -24.61 5.69 9.08
C CYS A 60 -24.71 5.89 10.61
N LYS A 61 -24.18 4.93 11.37
CA LYS A 61 -23.99 5.06 12.82
C LYS A 61 -22.54 5.42 13.12
N VAL A 62 -22.25 6.72 13.16
CA VAL A 62 -20.90 7.28 13.33
C VAL A 62 -20.14 6.65 14.51
N ARG A 63 -20.80 6.46 15.66
CA ARG A 63 -20.16 5.89 16.87
C ARG A 63 -19.68 4.45 16.72
N HIS A 64 -20.20 3.71 15.74
CA HIS A 64 -19.86 2.31 15.52
C HIS A 64 -19.15 2.09 14.18
N SER A 65 -18.88 3.16 13.42
CA SER A 65 -18.33 3.06 12.05
C SER A 65 -19.14 2.11 11.15
N LEU A 66 -20.47 2.10 11.33
CA LEU A 66 -21.38 1.22 10.60
C LEU A 66 -22.15 1.99 9.54
N CYS A 67 -21.96 1.64 8.28
CA CYS A 67 -22.80 2.09 7.17
C CYS A 67 -24.06 1.22 7.12
N MET A 68 -25.23 1.83 7.33
CA MET A 68 -26.51 1.14 7.19
C MET A 68 -27.00 1.23 5.74
N ASP A 69 -26.93 2.44 5.18
CA ASP A 69 -27.05 2.68 3.75
C ASP A 69 -25.67 3.01 3.19
N TYR A 70 -25.37 2.57 1.98
CA TYR A 70 -24.04 2.76 1.41
C TYR A 70 -24.01 2.70 -0.11
N VAL A 71 -22.96 3.31 -0.64
CA VAL A 71 -22.44 3.02 -1.98
C VAL A 71 -21.18 2.18 -1.81
N GLU A 72 -21.14 1.00 -2.43
CA GLU A 72 -19.96 0.15 -2.48
C GLU A 72 -19.38 0.17 -3.90
N ILE A 73 -18.09 0.47 -4.01
CA ILE A 73 -17.36 0.43 -5.27
C ILE A 73 -16.39 -0.74 -5.24
N ARG A 74 -16.57 -1.66 -6.19
CA ARG A 74 -15.62 -2.74 -6.47
C ARG A 74 -14.85 -2.38 -7.73
N ASN A 75 -13.59 -2.04 -7.51
CA ASN A 75 -12.70 -1.51 -8.54
C ASN A 75 -11.73 -2.59 -9.08
N SER A 76 -11.74 -3.81 -8.54
CA SER A 76 -10.87 -4.92 -8.93
C SER A 76 -11.62 -6.00 -9.74
N THR A 77 -10.88 -6.92 -10.38
CA THR A 77 -11.45 -8.10 -11.09
C THR A 77 -12.18 -9.05 -10.18
N ASP A 78 -11.79 -9.07 -8.90
CA ASP A 78 -12.42 -9.93 -7.92
C ASP A 78 -13.62 -9.21 -7.29
N PHE A 79 -14.76 -9.33 -7.95
CA PHE A 79 -16.02 -8.85 -7.40
C PHE A 79 -16.50 -9.66 -6.19
N ALA A 80 -15.79 -10.72 -5.75
CA ALA A 80 -16.11 -11.45 -4.52
C ALA A 80 -15.58 -10.73 -3.26
N ASN A 81 -14.54 -9.90 -3.39
CA ASN A 81 -14.06 -9.09 -2.28
C ASN A 81 -15.00 -7.90 -2.01
N THR A 82 -15.19 -7.59 -0.72
CA THR A 82 -15.91 -6.37 -0.31
C THR A 82 -15.19 -5.14 -0.83
N GLY A 83 -15.92 -4.29 -1.57
CA GLY A 83 -15.39 -3.05 -2.12
C GLY A 83 -15.24 -1.93 -1.10
N MET A 84 -14.79 -0.77 -1.57
CA MET A 84 -14.76 0.47 -0.78
C MET A 84 -16.19 0.93 -0.51
N ARG A 85 -16.55 1.14 0.76
CA ARG A 85 -17.87 1.59 1.17
C ARG A 85 -17.87 3.06 1.55
N TYR A 86 -18.84 3.79 1.03
CA TYR A 86 -19.08 5.20 1.29
C TYR A 86 -20.45 5.38 1.92
N CYS A 87 -20.50 6.08 3.05
CA CYS A 87 -21.73 6.43 3.76
C CYS A 87 -21.51 7.70 4.61
N CYS A 88 -22.50 8.10 5.41
CA CYS A 88 -22.52 9.36 6.16
C CYS A 88 -22.64 10.59 5.23
N ASN A 89 -22.21 11.75 5.73
CA ASN A 89 -22.18 13.02 5.02
C ASN A 89 -20.75 13.32 4.54
N GLY A 90 -20.66 13.98 3.40
CA GLY A 90 -19.40 14.45 2.84
C GLY A 90 -19.10 13.75 1.52
N THR A 91 -18.99 14.54 0.47
CA THR A 91 -18.75 14.04 -0.89
C THR A 91 -17.29 13.65 -1.03
N PRO A 92 -16.98 12.39 -1.42
CA PRO A 92 -15.60 11.99 -1.66
C PRO A 92 -14.94 12.84 -2.75
N GLU A 93 -13.84 13.51 -2.43
CA GLU A 93 -13.15 14.42 -3.35
C GLU A 93 -12.24 13.68 -4.34
N ALA A 94 -11.64 12.56 -3.89
CA ALA A 94 -10.70 11.79 -4.70
C ALA A 94 -11.46 10.92 -5.73
N PRO A 95 -10.99 10.87 -7.00
CA PRO A 95 -11.55 9.96 -7.99
C PRO A 95 -11.21 8.51 -7.63
N VAL A 96 -12.14 7.60 -7.97
CA VAL A 96 -11.92 6.15 -7.86
C VAL A 96 -11.57 5.60 -9.22
N LEU A 97 -10.49 4.82 -9.29
CA LEU A 97 -10.02 4.18 -10.51
C LEU A 97 -10.20 2.65 -10.42
N SER A 98 -10.75 2.03 -11.45
CA SER A 98 -10.80 0.57 -11.56
C SER A 98 -9.43 0.02 -11.91
N ASP A 99 -9.00 -1.11 -11.36
CA ASP A 99 -7.76 -1.82 -11.73
C ASP A 99 -7.82 -2.43 -13.13
N THR A 100 -9.04 -2.67 -13.64
CA THR A 100 -9.29 -3.22 -14.97
C THR A 100 -10.27 -2.37 -15.76
N ARG A 101 -10.78 -2.91 -16.88
CA ARG A 101 -11.79 -2.24 -17.70
C ARG A 101 -13.17 -2.18 -17.06
N ASP A 102 -13.41 -2.93 -15.99
CA ASP A 102 -14.72 -3.05 -15.37
C ASP A 102 -14.72 -2.45 -13.96
N MET A 103 -15.82 -1.78 -13.58
CA MET A 103 -16.10 -1.31 -12.22
C MET A 103 -17.53 -1.62 -11.85
N LEU A 104 -17.76 -2.18 -10.66
CA LEU A 104 -19.11 -2.41 -10.14
C LEU A 104 -19.44 -1.38 -9.07
N VAL A 105 -20.52 -0.64 -9.27
CA VAL A 105 -21.07 0.30 -8.29
C VAL A 105 -22.37 -0.28 -7.75
N LEU A 106 -22.42 -0.46 -6.43
CA LEU A 106 -23.57 -0.98 -5.72
C LEU A 106 -24.14 0.11 -4.82
N PHE A 107 -25.43 0.38 -4.92
CA PHE A 107 -26.15 1.21 -3.96
C PHE A 107 -27.14 0.34 -3.21
N ARG A 108 -27.11 0.41 -1.88
CA ARG A 108 -28.00 -0.35 -1.00
C ARG A 108 -28.55 0.58 0.08
N SER A 109 -29.88 0.69 0.13
CA SER A 109 -30.62 1.35 1.19
C SER A 109 -31.41 0.33 2.00
N PHE A 110 -31.27 0.36 3.32
CA PHE A 110 -31.93 -0.57 4.24
C PHE A 110 -32.81 0.12 5.28
N TYR A 111 -32.42 1.29 5.81
CA TYR A 111 -33.06 1.83 7.02
C TYR A 111 -34.00 3.02 6.79
N ARG A 112 -33.52 4.10 6.15
CA ARG A 112 -34.32 5.32 5.92
C ARG A 112 -33.89 5.98 4.63
N GLY A 113 -34.72 6.89 4.11
CA GLY A 113 -34.30 7.78 3.03
C GLY A 113 -33.24 8.79 3.47
N GLY A 114 -32.36 9.14 2.55
CA GLY A 114 -31.40 10.24 2.62
C GLY A 114 -31.31 10.94 1.27
N ARG A 115 -30.59 12.07 1.16
CA ARG A 115 -30.42 12.76 -0.14
C ARG A 115 -29.72 11.90 -1.19
N GLY A 116 -28.87 10.96 -0.77
CA GLY A 116 -28.25 10.00 -1.68
C GLY A 116 -26.95 10.50 -2.26
N PHE A 117 -26.71 10.22 -3.53
CA PHE A 117 -25.48 10.59 -4.22
C PHE A 117 -25.71 10.87 -5.69
N GLN A 118 -24.81 11.66 -6.27
CA GLN A 118 -24.53 11.64 -7.70
C GLN A 118 -23.06 11.29 -7.94
N ALA A 119 -22.84 10.55 -9.01
CA ALA A 119 -21.52 10.25 -9.51
C ALA A 119 -21.50 10.33 -11.03
N ARG A 120 -20.33 10.61 -11.57
CA ARG A 120 -20.07 10.54 -13.01
C ARG A 120 -18.90 9.62 -13.27
N ALA A 121 -18.98 8.86 -14.35
CA ALA A 121 -17.96 7.93 -14.76
C ALA A 121 -17.59 8.13 -16.23
N ARG A 122 -16.34 7.85 -16.56
CA ARG A 122 -15.85 7.83 -17.95
C ARG A 122 -14.76 6.77 -18.09
N ALA A 123 -14.50 6.38 -19.32
CA ALA A 123 -13.35 5.58 -19.67
C ALA A 123 -12.11 6.48 -19.81
N ILE A 124 -10.98 6.02 -19.27
CA ILE A 124 -9.68 6.69 -19.37
C ILE A 124 -8.61 5.71 -19.86
N GLY A 125 -7.79 6.14 -20.80
CA GLY A 125 -6.66 5.40 -21.35
C GLY A 125 -5.31 5.97 -20.88
N ALA A 126 -4.23 5.31 -21.28
CA ALA A 126 -2.86 5.75 -20.98
C ALA A 126 -2.50 7.13 -21.56
N ALA A 127 -3.29 7.66 -22.51
CA ALA A 127 -3.11 8.98 -23.09
C ALA A 127 -3.68 10.12 -22.21
N ASP A 128 -4.47 9.80 -21.18
CA ASP A 128 -5.16 10.78 -20.32
C ASP A 128 -4.31 11.24 -19.13
N GLY A 129 -2.99 11.10 -19.21
CA GLY A 129 -2.02 11.61 -18.23
C GLY A 129 -0.63 11.03 -18.48
N GLN A 130 0.34 11.87 -18.84
CA GLN A 130 1.73 11.43 -18.92
C GLN A 130 2.38 11.59 -17.54
N PRO A 131 2.99 10.53 -16.98
CA PRO A 131 3.80 10.69 -15.80
C PRO A 131 4.96 11.64 -16.14
N GLY A 132 5.14 12.66 -15.31
CA GLY A 132 6.34 13.48 -15.36
C GLY A 132 7.58 12.66 -14.98
N ASP A 133 8.73 13.32 -15.07
CA ASP A 133 9.98 12.72 -14.64
C ASP A 133 9.96 12.41 -13.15
N TRP A 134 10.67 11.35 -12.77
CA TRP A 134 10.87 11.03 -11.37
C TRP A 134 11.73 12.09 -10.69
N SER A 135 11.36 12.45 -9.46
CA SER A 135 12.24 13.17 -8.56
C SER A 135 13.50 12.33 -8.28
N GLU A 136 14.53 13.01 -7.79
CA GLU A 136 15.63 12.34 -7.11
C GLU A 136 15.12 11.50 -5.93
N TRP A 137 15.87 10.46 -5.60
CA TRP A 137 15.58 9.63 -4.43
C TRP A 137 15.81 10.41 -3.14
N SER A 138 14.92 10.21 -2.16
CA SER A 138 15.13 10.72 -0.80
C SER A 138 16.39 10.10 -0.17
N ALA A 139 16.89 10.74 0.88
CA ALA A 139 17.83 10.09 1.79
C ALA A 139 17.22 8.79 2.34
N CYS A 140 18.10 7.82 2.65
CA CYS A 140 17.70 6.55 3.22
C CYS A 140 17.22 6.74 4.66
N SER A 141 16.09 6.13 5.04
CA SER A 141 15.53 6.25 6.40
C SER A 141 16.36 5.57 7.48
N ALA A 142 17.29 4.69 7.10
CA ALA A 142 18.27 4.08 7.99
C ALA A 142 19.66 4.11 7.35
N SER A 143 20.70 4.05 8.17
CA SER A 143 22.09 4.16 7.71
C SER A 143 22.78 2.80 7.49
N CYS A 144 22.15 1.68 7.85
CA CYS A 144 22.69 0.33 7.66
C CYS A 144 21.61 -0.75 7.83
N GLY A 145 21.96 -2.01 7.54
CA GLY A 145 21.21 -3.21 7.89
C GLY A 145 20.09 -3.61 6.91
N ALA A 146 19.96 -2.95 5.76
CA ALA A 146 18.83 -3.14 4.82
C ALA A 146 17.43 -2.91 5.44
N CYS A 147 17.33 -2.06 6.47
CA CYS A 147 16.06 -1.60 7.05
C CYS A 147 15.69 -0.17 6.65
N GLY A 148 16.56 0.48 5.88
CA GLY A 148 16.27 1.79 5.33
C GLY A 148 15.38 1.67 4.10
N VAL A 149 14.46 2.62 3.95
CA VAL A 149 13.73 2.84 2.72
C VAL A 149 14.00 4.24 2.21
N ARG A 150 14.12 4.37 0.89
CA ARG A 150 14.12 5.67 0.21
C ARG A 150 12.95 5.73 -0.75
N ARG A 151 12.45 6.94 -0.96
CA ARG A 151 11.27 7.21 -1.77
C ARG A 151 11.60 8.26 -2.82
N ARG A 152 11.07 8.08 -4.03
CA ARG A 152 10.95 9.14 -5.03
C ARG A 152 9.51 9.27 -5.49
N VAL A 153 9.17 10.45 -5.99
CA VAL A 153 7.82 10.80 -6.43
C VAL A 153 7.88 11.41 -7.82
N ARG A 154 6.80 11.31 -8.57
CA ARG A 154 6.64 12.04 -9.83
C ARG A 154 5.28 12.68 -9.87
N GLU A 155 5.21 13.83 -10.50
CA GLU A 155 3.94 14.53 -10.69
C GLU A 155 3.25 14.00 -11.94
N CYS A 156 1.93 13.95 -11.88
CA CYS A 156 1.13 13.73 -13.08
C CYS A 156 1.11 15.06 -13.83
N VAL A 157 1.67 15.12 -15.04
CA VAL A 157 1.56 16.34 -15.86
C VAL A 157 0.17 16.33 -16.48
N PRO A 158 -0.75 17.18 -16.02
CA PRO A 158 -2.13 17.10 -16.47
C PRO A 158 -2.26 17.71 -17.86
N ARG A 159 -3.00 17.03 -18.74
CA ARG A 159 -3.69 17.68 -19.85
C ARG A 159 -5.17 17.83 -19.42
N GLY A 160 -5.50 18.89 -18.68
CA GLY A 160 -6.85 19.14 -18.15
C GLY A 160 -7.22 18.24 -16.96
N ASP A 161 -8.44 17.66 -16.97
CA ASP A 161 -8.97 16.73 -15.94
C ASP A 161 -8.30 15.33 -15.94
N ALA A 162 -7.07 15.24 -16.42
CA ALA A 162 -6.27 14.03 -16.63
C ALA A 162 -5.96 13.29 -15.31
N VAL A 163 -6.03 11.95 -15.31
CA VAL A 163 -5.66 11.10 -14.16
C VAL A 163 -4.58 10.12 -14.56
N CYS A 164 -3.45 10.13 -13.83
CA CYS A 164 -2.35 9.22 -14.09
C CYS A 164 -2.67 7.80 -13.62
N LEU A 165 -2.65 6.86 -14.57
CA LEU A 165 -2.87 5.44 -14.34
C LEU A 165 -1.61 4.70 -13.85
N THR A 166 -0.46 5.39 -13.78
CA THR A 166 0.83 4.83 -13.39
C THR A 166 1.19 5.19 -11.96
N GLU A 167 1.97 4.34 -11.28
CA GLU A 167 2.50 4.62 -9.94
C GLU A 167 3.19 5.99 -9.85
N LEU A 168 2.75 6.85 -8.93
CA LEU A 168 3.30 8.20 -8.72
C LEU A 168 4.33 8.24 -7.58
N SER A 169 4.48 7.14 -6.85
CA SER A 169 5.50 7.00 -5.82
C SER A 169 6.20 5.65 -5.98
N GLN A 170 7.52 5.67 -5.88
CA GLN A 170 8.32 4.46 -5.82
C GLN A 170 9.10 4.45 -4.52
N THR A 171 9.14 3.28 -3.87
CA THR A 171 9.91 3.05 -2.65
C THR A 171 10.81 1.85 -2.86
N GLU A 172 12.04 1.91 -2.37
CA GLU A 172 12.98 0.79 -2.41
C GLU A 172 13.80 0.70 -1.12
N VAL A 173 14.34 -0.50 -0.88
CA VAL A 173 15.21 -0.79 0.26
C VAL A 173 16.61 -0.24 -0.03
N CYS A 174 17.16 0.48 0.94
CA CYS A 174 18.47 1.10 0.87
C CYS A 174 19.31 0.78 2.11
N ALA A 175 20.56 1.27 2.12
CA ALA A 175 21.52 1.02 3.19
C ALA A 175 21.76 -0.47 3.46
N ARG A 176 22.05 -1.24 2.41
CA ARG A 176 22.28 -2.69 2.49
C ARG A 176 23.58 -3.07 3.21
N GLN A 177 24.46 -2.12 3.48
CA GLN A 177 25.66 -2.36 4.27
C GLN A 177 25.28 -2.86 5.68
N PRO A 178 25.95 -3.89 6.20
CA PRO A 178 25.71 -4.38 7.54
C PRO A 178 25.97 -3.32 8.61
N CYS A 179 25.18 -3.33 9.67
CA CYS A 179 25.43 -2.45 10.81
C CYS A 179 26.68 -2.89 11.57
N ALA A 180 27.50 -1.92 11.98
CA ALA A 180 28.79 -2.12 12.63
C ALA A 180 28.79 -1.75 14.14
N SER A 181 27.62 -1.71 14.79
CA SER A 181 27.50 -1.22 16.17
C SER A 181 28.02 -2.20 17.24
N LEU A 182 28.27 -1.69 18.45
CA LEU A 182 28.58 -2.46 19.65
C LEU A 182 27.30 -3.04 20.26
N CYS A 183 27.32 -4.33 20.59
CA CYS A 183 26.26 -5.01 21.33
C CYS A 183 26.72 -5.40 22.73
N ALA A 184 25.77 -5.41 23.66
CA ALA A 184 25.94 -6.01 24.98
C ALA A 184 25.91 -7.54 24.87
N ARG A 185 27.02 -8.20 25.20
CA ARG A 185 27.11 -9.66 25.33
C ARG A 185 27.41 -10.01 26.78
N THR A 186 26.64 -10.93 27.36
CA THR A 186 26.95 -11.49 28.67
C THR A 186 28.06 -12.51 28.52
N VAL A 187 29.24 -12.20 29.07
CA VAL A 187 30.40 -13.09 29.10
C VAL A 187 30.52 -13.65 30.51
N SER A 188 30.79 -14.94 30.60
CA SER A 188 30.94 -15.61 31.87
C SER A 188 32.42 -15.77 32.21
N GLU A 189 32.85 -15.18 33.32
CA GLU A 189 34.26 -15.09 33.73
C GLU A 189 34.45 -15.63 35.14
N GLU A 190 35.62 -16.17 35.43
CA GLU A 190 35.98 -16.60 36.77
C GLU A 190 36.50 -15.41 37.58
N ALA A 191 35.75 -15.04 38.62
CA ALA A 191 36.07 -13.95 39.53
C ALA A 191 36.15 -14.45 40.98
N PRO A 192 36.71 -13.66 41.92
CA PRO A 192 36.59 -13.95 43.34
C PRO A 192 35.11 -14.08 43.71
N CYS A 193 34.77 -15.10 44.49
CA CYS A 193 33.42 -15.29 44.97
C CYS A 193 32.98 -14.10 45.84
N GLU A 194 31.77 -13.60 45.63
CA GLU A 194 31.19 -12.53 46.46
C GLU A 194 30.38 -13.11 47.64
N GLY A 195 30.10 -12.29 48.66
CA GLY A 195 29.31 -12.70 49.82
C GLY A 195 30.02 -13.73 50.72
N LEU A 196 29.28 -14.66 51.30
CA LEU A 196 29.80 -15.63 52.27
C LEU A 196 30.92 -16.52 51.70
N LEU A 197 30.89 -16.77 50.39
CA LEU A 197 31.86 -17.59 49.67
C LEU A 197 33.21 -16.89 49.46
N SER A 198 33.30 -15.57 49.69
CA SER A 198 34.55 -14.80 49.65
C SER A 198 35.55 -15.20 50.75
N LEU A 199 35.06 -15.82 51.83
CA LEU A 199 35.87 -16.24 52.98
C LEU A 199 36.69 -17.51 52.72
N LEU A 200 36.35 -18.27 51.67
CA LEU A 200 37.04 -19.50 51.29
C LEU A 200 38.23 -19.17 50.38
N LYS A 201 39.42 -19.09 50.98
CA LYS A 201 40.68 -18.82 50.26
C LYS A 201 40.92 -19.85 49.16
N GLY A 202 41.05 -19.37 47.92
CA GLY A 202 41.35 -20.18 46.73
C GLY A 202 40.15 -20.54 45.86
N LEU A 203 38.92 -20.23 46.29
CA LEU A 203 37.72 -20.49 45.49
C LEU A 203 37.49 -19.37 44.46
N ARG A 204 37.27 -19.74 43.18
CA ARG A 204 36.82 -18.83 42.12
C ARG A 204 35.40 -19.17 41.71
N CYS A 205 34.57 -18.15 41.57
CA CYS A 205 33.18 -18.29 41.18
C CYS A 205 32.97 -17.76 39.77
N ARG A 206 32.09 -18.44 39.04
CA ARG A 206 31.68 -18.03 37.71
C ARG A 206 30.69 -16.87 37.83
N THR A 207 31.08 -15.70 37.36
CA THR A 207 30.25 -14.50 37.34
C THR A 207 29.88 -14.16 35.90
N GLU A 208 28.73 -13.52 35.72
CA GLU A 208 28.28 -13.03 34.43
C GLU A 208 28.51 -11.52 34.36
N ARG A 209 29.26 -11.08 33.35
CA ARG A 209 29.53 -9.66 33.09
C ARG A 209 29.12 -9.30 31.68
N THR A 210 28.38 -8.22 31.54
CA THR A 210 28.02 -7.66 30.24
C THR A 210 29.22 -6.90 29.67
N ARG A 211 29.76 -7.37 28.55
CA ARG A 211 30.78 -6.67 27.77
C ARG A 211 30.15 -6.10 26.51
N MET A 212 30.51 -4.86 26.19
CA MET A 212 30.19 -4.28 24.89
C MET A 212 31.20 -4.83 23.87
N GLU A 213 30.75 -5.73 23.01
CA GLU A 213 31.54 -6.30 21.92
C GLU A 213 31.01 -5.79 20.58
N PRO A 214 31.85 -5.61 19.55
CA PRO A 214 31.36 -5.30 18.21
C PRO A 214 30.46 -6.44 17.71
N CYS A 215 29.17 -6.17 17.52
CA CYS A 215 28.34 -7.00 16.63
C CYS A 215 28.77 -6.65 15.21
N ARG A 216 29.87 -7.26 14.75
CA ARG A 216 30.26 -7.09 13.35
C ARG A 216 29.17 -7.68 12.48
N ARG A 217 28.56 -6.83 11.67
CA ARG A 217 27.77 -7.17 10.48
C ARG A 217 26.33 -7.64 10.76
N MET A 218 25.52 -6.79 11.40
CA MET A 218 24.11 -7.12 11.63
C MET A 218 23.21 -6.64 10.48
N CYS A 219 22.31 -7.52 10.04
CA CYS A 219 21.21 -7.19 9.14
C CYS A 219 19.90 -7.08 9.91
N CYS A 220 18.98 -6.26 9.41
CA CYS A 220 17.65 -6.13 9.98
C CYS A 220 16.80 -7.38 9.72
N ALA A 221 15.73 -7.55 10.50
CA ALA A 221 14.91 -8.76 10.47
C ALA A 221 14.46 -9.13 9.04
N GLY A 222 14.67 -10.39 8.67
CA GLY A 222 14.36 -10.89 7.32
C GLY A 222 15.48 -10.68 6.28
N TYR A 223 16.64 -10.16 6.68
CA TYR A 223 17.84 -10.07 5.85
C TYR A 223 19.00 -10.80 6.51
N THR A 224 19.88 -11.38 5.69
CA THR A 224 21.09 -12.09 6.11
C THR A 224 22.31 -11.56 5.39
N LEU A 225 23.49 -11.76 5.98
CA LEU A 225 24.75 -11.39 5.34
C LEU A 225 25.04 -12.31 4.17
N ARG A 226 25.22 -11.74 2.99
CA ARG A 226 25.74 -12.43 1.81
C ARG A 226 26.97 -11.71 1.28
N ARG A 227 27.87 -12.48 0.66
CA ARG A 227 28.98 -11.92 -0.12
C ARG A 227 28.41 -11.43 -1.45
N ALA A 228 28.80 -10.24 -1.90
CA ALA A 228 28.24 -9.60 -3.09
C ALA A 228 28.38 -10.40 -4.43
N ALA A 229 29.11 -11.52 -4.44
CA ALA A 229 29.37 -12.35 -5.63
C ALA A 229 28.23 -13.33 -6.02
N ASP A 230 27.06 -13.25 -5.38
CA ASP A 230 25.94 -14.19 -5.60
C ASP A 230 24.78 -13.61 -6.45
N GLU A 231 24.93 -12.40 -7.02
CA GLU A 231 23.88 -11.75 -7.85
C GLU A 231 24.27 -11.56 -9.33
N SER A 232 25.44 -12.04 -9.76
CA SER A 232 25.82 -12.03 -11.18
C SER A 232 26.62 -13.28 -11.52
N GLU A 233 25.98 -14.28 -12.11
CA GLU A 233 26.53 -15.20 -13.13
C GLU A 233 25.51 -16.34 -13.41
N GLU A 234 24.49 -16.03 -14.21
CA GLU A 234 24.34 -16.79 -15.45
C GLU A 234 25.30 -16.13 -16.46
N GLU A 235 26.08 -16.96 -17.16
CA GLU A 235 27.10 -16.66 -18.18
C GLU A 235 28.54 -16.53 -17.64
N GLY A 236 29.36 -17.52 -18.02
CA GLY A 236 30.71 -17.76 -17.49
C GLY A 236 31.82 -17.01 -18.21
N GLU A 237 33.04 -17.11 -17.65
CA GLU A 237 34.28 -17.60 -18.28
C GLU A 237 35.40 -17.53 -17.22
N GLU A 238 36.30 -18.53 -17.21
CA GLU A 238 37.51 -18.59 -16.39
C GLU A 238 38.53 -17.50 -16.79
N ASP A 239 39.12 -16.78 -15.82
CA ASP A 239 40.59 -16.76 -15.71
C ASP A 239 41.13 -16.25 -14.35
N SER A 240 42.41 -16.55 -14.13
CA SER A 240 43.07 -16.73 -12.84
C SER A 240 43.70 -15.49 -12.18
N ALA A 241 43.76 -15.59 -10.84
CA ALA A 241 44.82 -15.18 -9.90
C ALA A 241 45.08 -13.69 -9.51
N ASP A 242 45.30 -13.56 -8.19
CA ASP A 242 45.98 -12.52 -7.42
C ASP A 242 45.33 -11.14 -7.23
N GLY A 243 44.61 -11.06 -6.12
CA GLY A 243 44.20 -9.84 -5.45
C GLY A 243 43.10 -10.18 -4.46
N ALA A 244 43.45 -10.37 -3.18
CA ALA A 244 42.47 -10.49 -2.11
C ALA A 244 41.76 -9.14 -1.93
N THR A 245 40.89 -8.80 -2.87
CA THR A 245 39.86 -7.78 -2.69
C THR A 245 38.94 -8.32 -1.60
N GLU A 246 38.93 -7.66 -0.45
CA GLU A 246 37.91 -7.89 0.58
C GLU A 246 36.54 -7.72 -0.08
N ARG A 247 35.91 -8.84 -0.45
CA ARG A 247 34.58 -8.84 -1.08
C ARG A 247 33.59 -8.19 -0.11
N GLU A 248 32.96 -7.10 -0.52
CA GLU A 248 31.99 -6.38 0.30
C GLU A 248 30.80 -7.29 0.67
N GLU A 249 30.40 -7.24 1.94
CA GLU A 249 29.26 -7.99 2.45
C GLU A 249 28.02 -7.10 2.49
N ILE A 250 26.88 -7.65 2.08
CA ILE A 250 25.61 -6.95 2.02
C ILE A 250 24.52 -7.73 2.76
N CYS A 251 23.52 -7.00 3.24
CA CYS A 251 22.29 -7.54 3.77
C CYS A 251 21.31 -7.80 2.61
N ALA A 252 20.99 -9.08 2.38
CA ALA A 252 20.07 -9.56 1.35
C ALA A 252 19.01 -10.50 1.95
N LYS A 253 17.84 -10.61 1.29
CA LYS A 253 16.78 -11.53 1.70
C LYS A 253 17.16 -12.98 1.45
#